data_AF-A0A2M4C3I1-F1
#
_entry.id   AF-A0A2M4C3I1-F1
#
_cell.length_a   1.000
_cell.length_b   1.000
_cell.length_c   1.000
_cell.angle_alpha   90.00
_cell.angle_beta   90.00
_cell.angle_gamma   90.00
#
_symmetry.space_group_name_H-M   'P 1'
#
loop_
_entity.id
_entity.type
_entity.pdbx_description
1 polymer ?
#
loop_
_entity_poly.entity_id
_entity_poly.type
_entity_poly.pdbx_seq_one_letter_code
_entity_poly.pdbx_strand_id
1 'polypeptide(L)'
;MKCNSLSWTVILQLTVVICCVELTAGRIIHRIEDYNKPMAEPVRQCRNACLTKHLKEEINDIVVTDECSDRPNCFMCWDYCKILHEEKRIVRELMCSDVICYSGCKTACMYYSEFYRSIKHKHTAR
;
A
#
# COMPACT_ATOMS: atom_id res chain seq x y z
N MET A 1 -32.96 -35.66 -36.99
CA MET A 1 -31.83 -35.19 -36.16
C MET A 1 -31.89 -33.67 -36.08
N LYS A 2 -32.32 -33.11 -34.94
CA LYS A 2 -32.27 -31.67 -34.65
C LYS A 2 -31.31 -31.51 -33.47
N CYS A 3 -30.11 -31.00 -33.75
CA CYS A 3 -29.06 -30.82 -32.75
C CYS A 3 -29.48 -29.79 -31.69
N ASN A 4 -29.10 -30.08 -30.44
CA ASN A 4 -29.25 -29.31 -29.21
C ASN A 4 -28.54 -27.93 -29.21
N SER A 5 -28.69 -27.14 -30.27
CA SER A 5 -28.05 -25.82 -30.43
C SER A 5 -28.53 -24.79 -29.40
N LEU A 6 -29.73 -24.96 -28.84
CA LEU A 6 -30.33 -24.03 -27.88
C LEU A 6 -29.77 -24.22 -26.46
N SER A 7 -29.24 -25.40 -26.14
CA SER A 7 -28.70 -25.70 -24.81
C SER A 7 -27.30 -25.11 -24.61
N TRP A 8 -26.47 -25.11 -25.65
CA TRP A 8 -25.08 -24.64 -25.56
C TRP A 8 -24.96 -23.13 -25.38
N THR A 9 -25.83 -22.36 -26.03
CA THR A 9 -25.87 -20.89 -25.90
C THR A 9 -26.28 -20.46 -24.50
N VAL A 10 -27.26 -21.13 -23.90
CA VAL A 10 -27.71 -20.88 -22.52
C VAL A 10 -26.62 -21.25 -21.52
N ILE A 11 -25.92 -22.37 -21.72
CA ILE A 11 -24.79 -22.77 -20.87
C ILE A 11 -23.66 -21.73 -20.97
N LEU A 12 -23.30 -21.29 -22.17
CA LEU A 12 -22.30 -20.22 -22.38
C LEU A 12 -22.68 -18.92 -21.67
N GLN A 13 -23.92 -18.47 -21.82
CA GLN A 13 -24.40 -17.25 -21.17
C GLN A 13 -24.36 -17.37 -19.63
N LEU A 14 -24.79 -18.51 -19.08
CA LEU A 14 -24.71 -18.76 -17.63
C LEU A 14 -23.26 -18.77 -17.14
N THR A 15 -22.34 -19.41 -17.86
CA THR A 15 -20.91 -19.41 -17.49
C THR A 15 -20.30 -18.01 -17.52
N VAL A 16 -20.62 -17.19 -18.53
CA VAL A 16 -20.14 -15.80 -18.62
C VAL A 16 -20.70 -14.96 -17.47
N VAL A 17 -21.99 -15.09 -17.16
CA VAL A 17 -22.62 -14.37 -16.04
C VAL A 17 -21.99 -14.78 -14.70
N ILE A 18 -21.77 -16.08 -14.47
CA ILE A 18 -21.11 -16.58 -13.25
C ILE A 18 -19.68 -16.03 -13.14
N CYS A 19 -18.88 -16.07 -14.22
CA CYS A 19 -17.53 -15.48 -14.22
C CYS A 19 -17.56 -13.95 -13.97
N CYS A 20 -18.54 -13.23 -14.53
CA CYS A 20 -18.69 -11.79 -14.29
C CYS A 20 -19.05 -11.46 -12.85
N VAL A 21 -19.81 -12.33 -12.16
CA VAL A 21 -20.16 -12.13 -10.74
C VAL A 21 -18.94 -12.38 -9.85
N GLU A 22 -18.14 -13.42 -10.10
CA GLU A 22 -16.93 -13.70 -9.29
C GLU A 22 -15.82 -12.64 -9.46
N LEU A 23 -15.73 -11.96 -10.61
CA LEU A 23 -14.81 -10.85 -10.83
C LEU A 23 -15.06 -9.64 -9.90
N THR A 24 -16.26 -9.52 -9.32
CA THR A 24 -16.61 -8.43 -8.40
C THR A 24 -16.49 -8.79 -6.91
N ALA A 25 -16.22 -10.06 -6.58
CA ALA A 25 -16.23 -10.57 -5.20
C ALA A 25 -14.84 -10.70 -4.55
N GLY A 26 -13.78 -10.19 -5.18
CA GLY A 26 -12.41 -10.33 -4.68
C GLY A 26 -11.73 -9.00 -4.36
N ARG A 27 -12.17 -8.26 -3.34
CA ARG A 27 -11.27 -7.28 -2.69
C ARG A 27 -10.45 -8.05 -1.66
N ILE A 28 -9.19 -8.37 -1.98
CA ILE A 28 -8.24 -8.81 -0.95
C ILE A 28 -8.03 -7.61 -0.02
N ILE A 29 -8.74 -7.59 1.11
CA ILE A 29 -8.50 -6.59 2.16
C ILE A 29 -7.25 -7.02 2.89
N HIS A 30 -6.11 -6.50 2.45
CA HIS A 30 -4.86 -6.61 3.20
C HIS A 30 -4.98 -5.75 4.46
N ARG A 31 -5.13 -6.40 5.61
CA ARG A 31 -5.28 -5.72 6.90
C ARG A 31 -3.91 -5.52 7.56
N ILE A 32 -3.71 -4.34 8.14
CA ILE A 32 -2.51 -4.05 8.93
C ILE A 32 -2.64 -4.72 10.29
N GLU A 33 -1.94 -5.82 10.49
CA GLU A 33 -1.95 -6.57 11.76
C GLU A 33 -1.06 -5.96 12.84
N ASP A 34 -0.11 -5.10 12.45
CA ASP A 34 0.91 -4.55 13.33
C ASP A 34 0.65 -3.10 13.76
N TYR A 35 -0.59 -2.62 13.56
CA TYR A 35 -0.96 -1.22 13.83
C TYR A 35 -0.63 -0.79 15.26
N ASN A 36 -0.99 -1.62 16.25
CA ASN A 36 -0.79 -1.37 17.67
C ASN A 36 0.45 -2.06 18.27
N LYS A 37 1.30 -2.67 17.43
CA LYS A 37 2.48 -3.38 17.92
C LYS A 37 3.60 -2.38 18.25
N PRO A 38 4.44 -2.64 19.27
CA PRO A 38 5.64 -1.86 19.51
C PRO A 38 6.52 -1.83 18.26
N MET A 39 7.05 -0.66 17.92
CA MET A 39 7.89 -0.46 16.75
C MET A 39 9.02 0.53 17.04
N ALA A 40 10.10 0.47 16.27
CA ALA A 40 11.19 1.41 16.39
C ALA A 40 10.73 2.84 16.07
N GLU A 41 11.31 3.83 16.77
CA GLU A 41 10.93 5.24 16.62
C GLU A 41 10.99 5.75 15.16
N PRO A 42 11.99 5.39 14.33
CA PRO A 42 12.00 5.78 12.91
C PRO A 42 10.80 5.21 12.12
N VAL A 43 10.39 3.98 12.43
CA VAL A 43 9.23 3.33 11.78
C VAL A 43 7.95 4.05 12.20
N ARG A 44 7.81 4.38 13.49
CA ARG A 44 6.66 5.13 14.02
C ARG A 44 6.51 6.49 13.35
N GLN A 45 7.60 7.24 13.26
CA GLN A 45 7.61 8.57 12.63
C GLN A 45 7.29 8.49 11.13
N CYS A 46 7.87 7.52 10.42
CA CYS A 46 7.54 7.26 9.02
C CYS A 46 6.04 6.98 8.84
N ARG A 47 5.47 6.10 9.67
CA ARG A 47 4.04 5.77 9.64
C ARG A 47 3.15 6.97 9.94
N ASN A 48 3.51 7.82 10.90
CA ASN A 48 2.79 9.08 11.14
C ASN A 48 2.79 10.01 9.93
N ALA A 49 3.90 10.09 9.19
CA ALA A 49 3.97 10.84 7.94
C ALA A 49 3.04 10.23 6.86
N CYS A 50 2.97 8.90 6.78
CA CYS A 50 2.03 8.20 5.89
C CYS A 50 0.57 8.54 6.23
N LEU A 51 0.18 8.45 7.50
CA LEU A 51 -1.17 8.78 7.95
C LEU A 51 -1.52 10.23 7.60
N THR A 52 -0.60 11.16 7.89
CA THR A 52 -0.79 12.59 7.62
C THR A 52 -1.00 12.89 6.13
N LYS A 53 -0.34 12.15 5.25
CA LYS A 53 -0.34 12.41 3.81
C LYS A 53 -1.43 11.66 3.04
N HIS A 54 -1.78 10.45 3.48
CA HIS A 54 -2.65 9.54 2.71
C HIS A 54 -4.03 9.30 3.33
N LEU A 55 -4.28 9.76 4.57
CA LEU A 55 -5.61 9.70 5.20
C LEU A 55 -6.32 11.05 5.28
N LYS A 56 -5.62 12.16 5.02
CA LYS A 56 -6.27 13.47 4.94
C LYS A 56 -6.96 13.60 3.59
N GLU A 57 -8.13 12.98 3.49
CA GLU A 57 -9.11 13.32 2.46
C GLU A 57 -10.13 14.27 3.08
N GLU A 58 -10.15 15.51 2.59
CA GLU A 58 -11.19 16.48 2.96
C GLU A 58 -12.44 16.17 2.15
N ILE A 59 -13.49 15.67 2.82
CA ILE A 59 -14.82 15.50 2.23
C ILE A 59 -15.75 16.45 3.00
N ASN A 60 -16.24 17.50 2.35
CA ASN A 60 -17.14 18.50 2.95
C ASN A 60 -16.61 19.07 4.29
N ASP A 61 -15.33 19.49 4.33
CA ASP A 61 -14.65 20.03 5.52
C ASP A 61 -14.55 19.07 6.72
N ILE A 62 -14.91 17.79 6.55
CA ILE A 62 -14.74 16.75 7.55
C ILE A 62 -13.45 15.99 7.24
N VAL A 63 -12.50 16.01 8.18
CA VAL A 63 -11.32 15.16 8.12
C VAL A 63 -11.74 13.76 8.58
N VAL A 64 -11.94 12.86 7.63
CA VAL A 64 -12.20 11.44 7.93
C VAL A 64 -10.85 10.76 8.13
N THR A 65 -10.49 10.47 9.37
CA THR A 65 -9.34 9.62 9.69
C THR A 65 -9.82 8.18 9.74
N ASP A 66 -9.38 7.37 8.78
CA ASP A 66 -9.61 5.91 8.75
C ASP A 66 -8.31 5.15 9.05
N GLU A 67 -8.37 3.84 9.22
CA GLU A 67 -7.18 2.99 9.27
C GLU A 67 -6.53 2.89 7.87
N CYS A 68 -5.20 2.77 7.80
CA CYS A 68 -4.50 2.64 6.51
C CYS A 68 -4.92 1.38 5.71
N SER A 69 -5.55 0.38 6.35
CA SER A 69 -5.85 -0.94 5.75
C SER A 69 -6.66 -0.85 4.45
N ASP A 70 -7.65 0.04 4.38
CA ASP A 70 -8.53 0.16 3.21
C ASP A 70 -8.05 1.18 2.18
N ARG A 71 -6.91 1.85 2.46
CA ARG A 71 -6.34 2.91 1.63
C ARG A 71 -5.04 2.43 0.99
N PRO A 72 -5.01 2.13 -0.32
CA PRO A 72 -3.88 1.42 -0.94
C PRO A 72 -2.55 2.16 -0.81
N ASN A 73 -2.55 3.49 -0.93
CA ASN A 73 -1.32 4.29 -0.77
C ASN A 73 -0.88 4.39 0.70
N CYS A 74 -1.83 4.42 1.64
CA CYS A 74 -1.55 4.44 3.08
C CYS A 74 -0.97 3.09 3.53
N PHE A 75 -1.66 2.00 3.17
CA PHE A 75 -1.22 0.62 3.39
C PHE A 75 0.19 0.38 2.84
N MET A 76 0.42 0.74 1.57
CA MET A 76 1.73 0.58 0.96
C MET A 76 2.80 1.41 1.68
N CYS A 77 2.52 2.67 2.03
CA CYS A 77 3.46 3.50 2.77
C CYS A 77 3.81 2.88 4.14
N TRP A 78 2.80 2.33 4.83
CA TRP A 78 2.94 1.68 6.13
C TRP A 78 3.87 0.48 6.11
N ASP A 79 3.74 -0.38 5.09
CA ASP A 79 4.59 -1.55 4.90
C ASP A 79 6.03 -1.17 4.55
N TYR A 80 6.19 -0.21 3.63
CA TYR A 80 7.51 0.26 3.22
C TYR A 80 8.28 0.92 4.38
N CYS A 81 7.60 1.55 5.34
CA CYS A 81 8.27 2.11 6.52
C CYS A 81 9.04 1.05 7.31
N LYS A 82 8.46 -0.15 7.46
CA LYS A 82 9.13 -1.25 8.16
C LYS A 82 10.27 -1.82 7.32
N ILE A 83 9.99 -2.15 6.06
CA ILE A 83 10.96 -2.75 5.13
C ILE A 83 12.19 -1.85 4.99
N LEU A 84 11.99 -0.56 4.73
CA LEU A 84 13.10 0.37 4.54
C LEU A 84 13.92 0.52 5.84
N HIS A 85 13.31 0.43 7.01
CA HIS A 85 14.06 0.48 8.26
C HIS A 85 15.00 -0.71 8.45
N GLU A 86 14.49 -1.92 8.19
CA GLU A 86 15.16 -3.18 8.46
C GLU A 86 16.21 -3.53 7.39
N GLU A 87 16.00 -3.06 6.17
CA GLU A 87 16.86 -3.40 5.03
C GLU A 87 18.19 -2.63 4.97
N LYS A 88 19.13 -3.16 4.17
CA LYS A 88 20.41 -2.49 3.91
C LYS A 88 20.22 -1.27 3.00
N ARG A 89 21.15 -0.31 3.07
CA ARG A 89 21.11 0.94 2.27
C ARG A 89 20.96 0.70 0.77
N ILE A 90 21.67 -0.28 0.22
CA ILE A 90 21.64 -0.59 -1.22
C ILE A 90 20.26 -1.11 -1.63
N VAL A 91 19.65 -1.98 -0.82
CA VAL A 91 18.31 -2.54 -1.09
C VAL A 91 17.25 -1.43 -1.03
N ARG A 92 17.34 -0.54 -0.03
CA ARG A 92 16.50 0.65 0.04
C ARG A 92 16.61 1.53 -1.20
N GLU A 93 17.83 1.86 -1.61
CA GLU A 93 18.08 2.72 -2.77
C GLU A 93 17.47 2.11 -4.03
N LEU A 94 17.60 0.79 -4.20
CA LEU A 94 16.97 0.06 -5.29
C LEU A 94 15.44 0.18 -5.24
N MET A 95 14.82 -0.17 -4.10
CA MET A 95 13.37 -0.11 -3.90
C MET A 95 12.80 1.30 -4.15
N CYS A 96 13.51 2.34 -3.70
CA CYS A 96 13.09 3.72 -3.87
C CYS A 96 13.33 4.28 -5.28
N SER A 97 14.18 3.62 -6.08
CA SER A 97 14.40 3.94 -7.49
C SER A 97 13.54 3.11 -8.45
N ASP A 98 12.85 2.09 -7.94
CA ASP A 98 12.06 1.16 -8.73
C ASP A 98 10.83 1.86 -9.35
N VAL A 99 10.50 1.49 -10.59
CA VAL A 99 9.32 1.96 -11.32
C VAL A 99 8.02 1.54 -10.61
N ILE A 100 8.08 0.45 -9.84
CA ILE A 100 6.96 -0.08 -9.05
C ILE A 100 6.75 0.72 -7.75
N CYS A 101 7.63 1.68 -7.41
CA CYS A 101 7.46 2.54 -6.24
C CYS A 101 6.37 3.62 -6.49
N TYR A 102 5.12 3.27 -6.18
CA TYR A 102 3.97 4.18 -6.29
C TYR A 102 3.91 5.19 -5.12
N SER A 103 2.86 6.02 -5.07
CA SER A 103 2.79 7.19 -4.18
C SER A 103 2.98 6.89 -2.68
N GLY A 104 2.52 5.71 -2.23
CA GLY A 104 2.75 5.21 -0.87
C GLY A 104 4.23 4.95 -0.59
N CYS A 105 4.87 4.12 -1.43
CA CYS A 105 6.31 3.85 -1.37
C CYS A 105 7.16 5.14 -1.42
N LYS A 106 6.86 6.06 -2.35
CA LYS A 106 7.59 7.34 -2.49
C LYS A 106 7.61 8.15 -1.19
N THR A 107 6.52 8.11 -0.43
CA THR A 107 6.41 8.85 0.83
C THR A 107 7.35 8.27 1.89
N ALA A 108 7.37 6.94 2.04
CA ALA A 108 8.30 6.28 2.94
C ALA A 108 9.77 6.48 2.52
N CYS A 109 10.04 6.41 1.21
CA CYS A 109 11.36 6.68 0.64
C CYS A 109 11.86 8.11 0.90
N MET A 110 10.99 9.11 0.75
CA MET A 110 11.34 10.50 1.10
C MET A 110 11.73 10.62 2.57
N TYR A 111 10.94 10.06 3.49
CA TYR A 111 11.24 10.09 4.93
C TYR A 111 12.62 9.50 5.23
N TYR A 112 12.92 8.30 4.72
CA TYR A 112 14.22 7.67 5.00
C TYR A 112 15.39 8.38 4.31
N SER A 113 15.18 8.99 3.13
CA SER A 113 16.21 9.80 2.48
C SER A 113 16.65 10.98 3.35
N GLU A 114 15.68 11.67 3.98
CA GLU A 114 15.94 12.81 4.87
C GLU A 114 16.51 12.36 6.21
N PHE A 115 15.95 11.29 6.79
CA PHE A 115 16.42 10.70 8.03
C PHE A 115 17.91 10.33 7.96
N TYR A 116 18.33 9.59 6.93
CA TYR A 116 19.74 9.21 6.78
C TYR A 116 20.65 10.39 6.44
N ARG A 117 20.15 11.40 5.70
CA ARG A 117 20.89 12.64 5.49
C ARG A 117 21.17 13.35 6.81
N SER A 118 20.17 13.43 7.71
CA SER A 118 20.33 14.04 9.04
C SER A 118 21.34 13.30 9.92
N ILE A 119 21.38 11.96 9.85
CA ILE A 119 22.36 11.14 10.57
C ILE A 119 23.77 11.39 10.04
N LYS A 120 23.95 11.41 8.71
CA LYS A 120 25.26 11.66 8.09
C LYS A 120 25.84 12.99 8.57
N HIS A 121 25.03 14.05 8.60
CA HIS A 121 25.46 15.36 9.11
C HIS A 121 25.88 15.33 10.59
N LYS A 122 25.18 14.56 11.44
CA LYS A 122 25.57 14.40 12.86
C LYS A 122 26.89 13.66 13.04
N HIS A 123 27.24 12.74 12.14
CA HIS A 123 28.52 12.02 12.19
C HIS A 123 29.69 12.79 11.60
N THR A 124 29.47 13.72 10.65
CA THR A 124 30.53 14.54 10.05
C THR A 124 30.85 15.80 10.88
N ALA A 125 29.98 16.19 11.80
CA ALA A 125 30.17 17.34 12.69
C ALA A 125 30.87 16.99 14.03
N ARG A 126 31.47 15.80 14.12
CA ARG A 126 32.16 15.30 15.32
C ARG A 126 33.62 14.99 15.03
#